data_AF-Q08PL8-F1
#
_entry.id   AF-Q08PL8-F1
#
_cell.length_a   1.000
_cell.length_b   1.000
_cell.length_c   1.000
_cell.angle_alpha   90.00
_cell.angle_beta   90.00
_cell.angle_gamma   90.00
#
_symmetry.space_group_name_H-M   'P 1'
#
loop_
_entity.id
_entity.type
_entity.pdbx_description
1 polymer ?
#
loop_
_entity_poly.entity_id
_entity_poly.type
_entity_poly.pdbx_seq_one_letter_code
_entity_poly.pdbx_strand_id
1 'polypeptide(L)' 'MTIISPGFVRTDFLDSVTNPEVKAQLSASRDKFAIPPDAIARAIAFAIEQPADVDVSEMIVRPTAQR' A
#
# COMPACT_ATOMS: atom_id res chain seq x y z
N MET A 1 12.34 3.78 14.04
CA MET A 1 11.39 2.68 13.72
C MET A 1 10.45 3.24 12.67
N THR A 2 10.31 2.59 11.52
CA THR A 2 9.50 3.13 10.42
C THR A 2 8.20 2.37 10.27
N ILE A 3 7.08 3.10 10.26
CA ILE A 3 5.75 2.57 9.94
C ILE A 3 5.45 2.87 8.46
N ILE A 4 4.94 1.88 7.73
CA ILE A 4 4.49 2.04 6.35
C ILE A 4 2.97 1.80 6.28
N SER A 5 2.24 2.83 5.87
CA SER A 5 0.78 2.87 5.82
C SER A 5 0.31 2.92 4.36
N PRO A 6 0.20 1.77 3.65
CA PRO A 6 -0.19 1.72 2.25
C PRO A 6 -1.71 1.94 2.06
N GLY A 7 -2.07 2.56 0.94
CA GLY A 7 -3.42 2.55 0.39
C GLY A 7 -3.72 1.24 -0.35
N PHE A 8 -4.58 1.30 -1.39
CA PHE A 8 -4.86 0.12 -2.21
C PHE A 8 -3.64 -0.30 -3.02
N VAL A 9 -3.18 -1.53 -2.79
CA VAL A 9 -2.07 -2.18 -3.50
C VAL A 9 -2.60 -3.43 -4.20
N ARG A 10 -2.09 -3.72 -5.39
CA ARG A 10 -2.45 -4.93 -6.16
C ARG A 10 -1.77 -6.16 -5.54
N THR A 11 -2.39 -6.75 -4.54
CA THR A 11 -1.95 -7.98 -3.87
C THR A 11 -3.06 -9.01 -3.86
N ASP A 12 -2.72 -10.21 -3.37
CA ASP A 12 -3.67 -11.32 -3.14
C ASP A 12 -4.51 -11.13 -1.86
N PHE A 13 -4.45 -9.94 -1.22
CA PHE A 13 -5.19 -9.62 0.01
C PHE A 13 -6.69 -9.93 -0.09
N LEU A 14 -7.29 -9.76 -1.28
CA LEU A 14 -8.72 -9.98 -1.48
C LEU A 14 -9.11 -11.47 -1.49
N ASP A 15 -8.14 -12.38 -1.59
CA ASP A 15 -8.43 -13.81 -1.66
C ASP A 15 -8.92 -14.37 -0.32
N SER A 16 -8.51 -13.76 0.79
CA SER A 16 -8.96 -14.12 2.14
C SER A 16 -10.29 -13.48 2.55
N VAL A 17 -10.86 -12.58 1.74
CA VAL A 17 -12.14 -11.92 2.05
C VAL A 17 -13.30 -12.90 1.82
N THR A 18 -13.98 -13.26 2.91
CA THR A 18 -15.04 -14.29 2.90
C THR A 18 -16.42 -13.76 2.53
N ASN A 19 -16.72 -12.49 2.81
CA ASN A 19 -17.98 -11.88 2.42
C ASN A 19 -17.95 -11.53 0.92
N PRO A 20 -18.82 -12.12 0.09
CA PRO A 20 -18.77 -11.95 -1.37
C PRO A 20 -19.10 -10.53 -1.82
N GLU A 21 -20.00 -9.83 -1.13
CA GLU A 21 -20.34 -8.44 -1.43
C GLU A 21 -19.16 -7.52 -1.15
N VAL A 22 -18.53 -7.67 0.02
CA VAL A 22 -17.33 -6.91 0.40
C VAL A 22 -16.19 -7.21 -0.57
N LYS A 23 -15.96 -8.48 -0.92
CA LYS A 23 -14.93 -8.88 -1.89
C LYS A 23 -15.16 -8.22 -3.25
N ALA A 24 -16.40 -8.17 -3.74
CA ALA A 24 -16.72 -7.52 -5.01
C ALA A 24 -16.43 -6.01 -4.98
N GLN A 25 -16.83 -5.31 -3.91
CA GLN A 25 -16.58 -3.88 -3.73
C GLN A 25 -15.09 -3.55 -3.65
N LEU A 26 -14.33 -4.33 -2.87
CA LEU A 26 -12.88 -4.17 -2.75
C LEU A 26 -12.16 -4.50 -4.06
N SER A 27 -12.62 -5.52 -4.80
CA SER A 27 -12.05 -5.87 -6.12
C SER A 27 -12.25 -4.75 -7.12
N ALA A 28 -13.45 -4.17 -7.19
CA ALA A 28 -13.72 -3.02 -8.04
C ALA A 28 -12.82 -1.81 -7.69
N SER A 29 -12.60 -1.57 -6.38
CA SER A 29 -11.72 -0.49 -5.91
C SER A 29 -10.25 -0.76 -6.28
N ARG A 30 -9.78 -2.00 -6.08
CA ARG A 30 -8.43 -2.44 -6.46
C ARG A 30 -8.21 -2.25 -7.96
N ASP A 31 -9.15 -2.72 -8.79
CA ASP A 31 -9.02 -2.68 -10.24
C ASP A 31 -9.05 -1.23 -10.76
N LYS A 32 -9.81 -0.35 -10.10
CA LYS A 32 -9.93 1.06 -10.46
C LYS A 32 -8.65 1.86 -10.20
N PHE A 33 -7.97 1.67 -9.07
CA PHE A 33 -6.88 2.57 -8.68
C PHE A 33 -5.73 1.96 -7.87
N ALA A 34 -5.69 0.66 -7.60
CA ALA A 34 -4.57 0.11 -6.83
C ALA A 34 -3.23 0.28 -7.56
N ILE A 35 -2.20 0.65 -6.79
CA ILE A 35 -0.81 0.75 -7.27
C ILE A 35 -0.12 -0.63 -7.22
N PRO A 36 0.95 -0.85 -8.01
CA PRO A 36 1.73 -2.09 -7.92
C PRO A 36 2.47 -2.20 -6.57
N PRO A 37 2.71 -3.43 -6.05
CA PRO A 37 3.51 -3.66 -4.84
C PRO A 37 4.89 -2.98 -4.85
N ASP A 38 5.52 -2.89 -6.03
CA ASP A 38 6.82 -2.23 -6.22
C ASP A 38 6.83 -0.77 -5.77
N ALA A 39 5.68 -0.09 -5.79
CA ALA A 39 5.59 1.27 -5.27
C ALA A 39 5.83 1.32 -3.75
N ILE A 40 5.33 0.32 -3.02
CA ILE A 40 5.56 0.18 -1.57
C ILE A 40 7.00 -0.29 -1.32
N ALA A 41 7.52 -1.21 -2.13
CA ALA A 41 8.92 -1.64 -2.03
C ALA A 41 9.90 -0.47 -2.19
N ARG A 42 9.65 0.44 -3.14
CA ARG A 42 10.47 1.65 -3.30
C ARG A 42 10.35 2.61 -2.11
N ALA A 43 9.18 2.74 -1.50
CA ALA A 43 9.02 3.54 -0.28
C ALA A 43 9.81 2.95 0.89
N ILE A 44 9.80 1.62 1.05
CA ILE A 44 10.62 0.93 2.05
C ILE A 44 12.12 1.14 1.76
N ALA A 45 12.55 0.98 0.50
CA ALA A 45 13.94 1.22 0.11
C ALA A 45 14.38 2.66 0.43
N PHE A 46 13.55 3.64 0.10
CA PHE A 46 13.79 5.04 0.45
C PHE A 46 14.00 5.24 1.95
N ALA A 47 13.18 4.61 2.81
CA ALA A 47 13.34 4.73 4.27
C ALA A 47 14.63 4.07 4.78
N ILE A 48 15.03 2.93 4.21
CA ILE A 48 16.24 2.18 4.59
C ILE A 48 17.52 2.89 4.13
N GLU A 49 17.48 3.56 2.98
CA GLU A 49 18.63 4.24 2.38
C GLU A 49 19.02 5.55 3.09
N GLN A 50 18.25 5.97 4.11
CA GLN A 50 18.55 7.20 4.82
C GLN A 50 19.85 7.09 5.65
N PRO A 51 20.61 8.20 5.79
CA PRO A 51 21.77 8.26 6.67
C PRO A 51 21.45 7.87 8.12
N ALA A 52 22.47 7.44 8.87
CA ALA A 52 22.30 6.93 10.25
C ALA A 52 21.74 7.97 11.25
N ASP A 53 21.80 9.25 10.92
CA ASP A 53 21.27 10.37 11.70
C ASP A 53 19.87 10.83 11.25
N VAL A 54 19.23 10.10 10.34
CA VAL A 54 17.88 10.37 9.83
C VAL A 54 16.93 9.21 10.20
N ASP A 55 15.89 9.49 10.98
CA ASP A 55 14.79 8.54 11.25
C ASP A 55 13.56 8.93 10.42
N VAL A 56 13.07 7.98 9.62
CA VAL A 56 11.77 8.09 8.95
C VAL A 56 10.74 7.41 9.85
N SER A 57 9.94 8.19 10.57
CA SER A 57 9.01 7.62 11.55
C SER A 57 7.78 6.98 10.89
N GLU A 58 7.19 7.61 9.86
CA GLU A 58 6.02 7.09 9.14
C GLU A 58 6.01 7.50 7.66
N MET A 59 5.52 6.60 6.80
CA MET A 59 5.21 6.88 5.40
C MET A 59 3.80 6.42 5.04
N ILE A 60 2.97 7.36 4.60
CA ILE A 60 1.63 7.07 4.06
C ILE A 60 1.71 7.08 2.53
N VAL A 61 1.49 5.93 1.90
CA VAL A 61 1.67 5.77 0.45
C VAL A 61 0.34 5.35 -0.18
N ARG A 62 -0.32 6.29 -0.86
CA ARG A 62 -1.66 6.08 -1.45
C ARG A 62 -1.65 6.29 -2.97
N PRO A 63 -2.41 5.51 -3.75
CA PRO A 63 -2.77 5.88 -5.12
C PRO A 63 -3.38 7.28 -5.17
N THR A 64 -2.93 8.12 -6.08
CA THR A 64 -3.45 9.50 -6.24
C THR A 64 -4.92 9.54 -6.62
N ALA A 65 -5.43 8.47 -7.25
CA ALA A 65 -6.84 8.29 -7.59
C ALA A 65 -7.70 7.74 -6.42
N GLN A 66 -7.09 7.32 -5.31
CA GLN A 66 -7.78 6.91 -4.09
C GLN A 66 -8.06 8.15 -3.23
N ARG A 67 -9.23 8.78 -3.41
CA ARG A 67 -9.70 9.90 -2.59
C ARG A 67 -10.43 9.40 -1.36
#